data_AF-X1NPP3-F1
#
_entry.id   AF-X1NPP3-F1
#
_cell.length_a   1.000
_cell.length_b   1.000
_cell.length_c   1.000
_cell.angle_alpha   90.00
_cell.angle_beta   90.00
_cell.angle_gamma   90.00
#
_symmetry.space_group_name_H-M   'P 1'
#
loop_
_entity.id
_entity.type
_entity.pdbx_description
1 polymer ?
#
loop_
_entity_poly.entity_id
_entity_poly.type
_entity_poly.pdbx_seq_one_letter_code
_entity_poly.pdbx_strand_id
1 'polypeptide(L)' 'MSGLSVDAKKLINFSTKALQKLGMPEEDAQITARLLVATDLRGVDSHGVAHLKMFYARRIRLGII' A
#
# COMPACT_ATOMS: atom_id res chain seq x y z
N MET A 1 19.59 4.01 13.69
CA MET A 1 18.35 4.54 13.08
C MET A 1 17.18 4.10 13.94
N SER A 2 16.46 5.03 14.57
CA SER A 2 15.24 4.69 15.31
C SER A 2 14.12 4.38 14.32
N GLY A 3 13.94 3.10 13.98
CA GLY A 3 12.80 2.65 13.19
C GLY A 3 11.56 2.56 14.07
N LEU A 4 10.44 3.10 13.60
CA LEU A 4 9.14 2.86 14.22
C LEU A 4 8.60 1.52 13.70
N SER A 5 8.31 0.59 14.60
CA SER A 5 7.60 -0.64 14.22
C SER A 5 6.10 -0.37 14.12
N VAL A 6 5.49 -0.82 13.03
CA VAL A 6 4.05 -0.70 12.79
C VAL A 6 3.48 -2.11 12.62
N ASP A 7 2.34 -2.38 13.28
CA ASP A 7 1.64 -3.66 13.13
C ASP A 7 1.18 -3.88 11.69
N ALA A 8 1.47 -5.07 11.14
CA ALA A 8 1.20 -5.40 9.75
C ALA A 8 -0.30 -5.34 9.42
N LYS A 9 -1.19 -5.78 10.32
CA LYS A 9 -2.64 -5.74 10.08
C LYS A 9 -3.15 -4.30 10.03
N LYS A 10 -2.66 -3.44 10.92
CA LYS A 10 -2.96 -2.00 10.88
C LYS A 10 -2.48 -1.37 9.58
N LEU A 11 -1.28 -1.73 9.10
CA LEU A 11 -0.72 -1.19 7.87
C LEU A 11 -1.48 -1.66 6.62
N ILE A 12 -1.92 -2.92 6.59
CA ILE A 12 -2.81 -3.45 5.54
C ILE A 12 -4.12 -2.66 5.53
N ASN A 13 -4.79 -2.53 6.68
CA ASN A 13 -6.06 -1.82 6.79
C ASN A 13 -5.95 -0.34 6.36
N PHE A 14 -4.86 0.33 6.74
CA PHE A 14 -4.57 1.69 6.30
C PHE A 14 -4.42 1.77 4.78
N SER A 15 -3.60 0.90 4.20
CA SER A 15 -3.30 0.89 2.77
C SER A 15 -4.54 0.55 1.94
N THR A 16 -5.35 -0.42 2.38
CA THR A 16 -6.64 -0.75 1.74
C THR A 16 -7.58 0.46 1.72
N LYS A 17 -7.77 1.13 2.87
CA LYS A 17 -8.63 2.33 2.95
C LYS A 17 -8.12 3.48 2.07
N ALA A 18 -6.80 3.64 1.97
CA ALA A 18 -6.19 4.64 1.11
C ALA A 18 -6.49 4.36 -0.37
N LEU A 19 -6.34 3.10 -0.81
CA LEU A 19 -6.64 2.66 -2.18
C LEU A 19 -8.14 2.77 -2.51
N GLN A 20 -9.02 2.35 -1.61
CA GLN A 20 -10.48 2.51 -1.78
C GLN A 20 -10.89 3.98 -1.93
N LYS A 21 -10.30 4.89 -1.14
CA LYS A 21 -10.54 6.34 -1.29
C LYS A 21 -10.09 6.91 -2.63
N LEU A 22 -9.25 6.20 -3.37
CA LEU A 22 -8.83 6.58 -4.72
C LEU A 22 -9.74 5.98 -5.80
N GLY A 23 -10.79 5.24 -5.42
CA GLY A 23 -11.75 4.62 -6.34
C GLY A 23 -11.45 3.16 -6.70
N MET A 24 -10.41 2.55 -6.10
CA MET A 24 -10.10 1.14 -6.33
C MET A 24 -11.17 0.24 -5.69
N PRO A 25 -11.67 -0.80 -6.39
CA PRO A 25 -12.57 -1.79 -5.82
C PRO A 25 -12.00 -2.42 -4.54
N GLU A 26 -12.88 -2.82 -3.61
CA GLU A 26 -12.45 -3.32 -2.30
C GLU A 26 -11.52 -4.53 -2.41
N GLU A 27 -11.86 -5.50 -3.25
CA GLU A 27 -11.06 -6.72 -3.44
C GLU A 27 -9.64 -6.39 -3.93
N ASP A 28 -9.53 -5.55 -4.96
CA ASP A 28 -8.25 -5.10 -5.53
C ASP A 28 -7.42 -4.31 -4.52
N ALA A 29 -8.07 -3.43 -3.74
CA ALA A 29 -7.44 -2.65 -2.69
C ALA A 29 -6.89 -3.53 -1.56
N GLN A 30 -7.62 -4.60 -1.21
CA GLN A 30 -7.16 -5.57 -0.21
C GLN A 30 -5.99 -6.40 -0.73
N ILE A 31 -6.05 -6.90 -1.97
CA ILE A 31 -4.95 -7.66 -2.59
C ILE A 31 -3.68 -6.81 -2.66
N THR A 32 -3.79 -5.59 -3.18
CA THR A 32 -2.68 -4.66 -3.32
C THR A 32 -2.04 -4.32 -1.97
N ALA A 33 -2.86 -3.97 -0.96
CA ALA A 33 -2.37 -3.66 0.37
C ALA A 33 -1.62 -4.86 1.02
N ARG A 34 -2.16 -6.07 0.87
CA ARG A 34 -1.50 -7.29 1.36
C ARG A 34 -0.14 -7.51 0.69
N LEU A 35 -0.04 -7.31 -0.62
CA LEU A 35 1.21 -7.47 -1.36
C LEU A 35 2.27 -6.43 -0.97
N LEU A 36 1.88 -5.16 -0.82
CA LEU A 36 2.81 -4.11 -0.40
C LEU A 36 3.39 -4.39 0.99
N VAL A 37 2.54 -4.73 1.96
CA VAL A 37 2.98 -5.04 3.32
C VAL A 37 3.78 -6.36 3.36
N ALA A 38 3.38 -7.38 2.59
CA ALA A 38 4.14 -8.63 2.49
C ALA A 38 5.53 -8.43 1.86
N THR A 39 5.71 -7.38 1.05
CA THR A 39 6.98 -6.98 0.46
C THR A 39 7.87 -6.26 1.49
N ASP A 40 7.29 -5.35 2.30
CA ASP A 40 8.00 -4.75 3.44
C ASP A 40 8.46 -5.81 4.45
N LEU A 41 7.61 -6.79 4.78
CA LEU A 41 7.94 -7.88 5.69
C LEU A 41 9.05 -8.81 5.16
N ARG A 42 9.32 -8.78 3.85
CA ARG A 42 10.44 -9.50 3.22
C ARG A 42 11.73 -8.66 3.18
N GLY A 43 11.71 -7.43 3.69
CA GLY A 43 12.86 -6.52 3.69
C GLY A 43 13.13 -5.88 2.33
N VAL A 44 12.12 -5.78 1.45
CA VAL A 44 12.23 -5.11 0.15
C VAL A 44 11.57 -3.74 0.22
N ASP A 45 12.14 -2.85 1.02
CA ASP A 45 11.59 -1.53 1.36
C ASP A 45 11.28 -0.67 0.12
N SER A 46 12.03 -0.88 -0.96
CA SER A 46 11.87 -0.14 -2.22
C SER A 46 10.58 -0.50 -2.97
N HIS A 47 9.92 -1.62 -2.65
CA HIS A 47 8.75 -2.12 -3.38
C HIS A 47 7.51 -2.36 -2.51
N GLY A 48 7.59 -2.11 -1.20
CA GLY A 48 6.46 -2.23 -0.28
C GLY A 48 5.63 -0.96 -0.17
N VAL A 49 5.18 -0.59 1.04
CA VAL A 49 4.21 0.52 1.23
C VAL A 49 4.74 1.87 0.78
N ALA A 50 6.06 2.03 0.59
CA ALA A 50 6.66 3.20 -0.06
C ALA A 50 6.02 3.52 -1.43
N HIS A 51 5.52 2.50 -2.15
CA HIS A 51 4.85 2.66 -3.44
C HIS A 51 3.40 3.16 -3.36
N LEU A 52 2.77 3.16 -2.18
CA LEU A 52 1.36 3.55 -2.01
C LEU A 52 1.07 4.96 -2.54
N LYS A 53 1.97 5.92 -2.29
CA LYS A 53 1.82 7.31 -2.76
C LYS A 53 2.25 7.49 -4.21
N MET A 54 3.49 7.13 -4.53
CA MET A 54 4.13 7.51 -5.79
C MET A 54 3.70 6.63 -6.97
N PHE A 55 3.47 5.35 -6.74
CA PHE A 55 3.00 4.43 -7.77
C PHE A 55 1.48 4.36 -7.78
N TYR A 56 0.83 3.97 -6.68
CA TYR A 56 -0.62 3.78 -6.73
C TYR A 56 -1.39 5.11 -6.76
N ALA A 57 -1.28 5.93 -5.70
CA ALA A 57 -2.13 7.11 -5.58
C ALA A 57 -1.93 8.13 -6.72
N ARG A 58 -0.70 8.32 -7.17
CA ARG A 58 -0.43 9.21 -8.32
C ARG A 58 -0.97 8.62 -9.63
N ARG A 59 -0.74 7.34 -9.93
CA ARG A 59 -1.11 6.77 -11.23
C ARG A 59 -2.62 6.56 -11.37
N ILE A 60 -3.31 6.19 -10.28
CA ILE A 60 -4.78 6.12 -10.24
C ILE A 60 -5.39 7.49 -10.53
N ARG A 61 -4.90 8.55 -9.86
CA ARG A 61 -5.39 9.93 -10.11
C ARG A 61 -5.12 10.43 -11.53
N LEU A 62 -4.09 9.90 -12.19
CA LEU A 62 -3.76 10.23 -13.58
C LEU A 62 -4.51 9.35 -14.58
N GLY A 63 -5.30 8.36 -14.14
CA GLY A 63 -5.98 7.41 -15.02
C GLY A 63 -5.01 6.50 -15.79
N ILE A 64 -3.79 6.30 -15.29
CA ILE A 64 -2.78 5.44 -15.91
C ILE A 64 -3.00 3.97 -15.50
N ILE A 65 -3.58 3.76 -14.32
CA ILE A 65 -4.05 2.48 -13.78
C ILE A 65 -5.46 2.72 -13.27
#